data_AF-A0A830ZZ16-F1
#
_entry.id   AF-A0A830ZZ16-F1
#
_cell.length_a   1.000
_cell.length_b   1.000
_cell.length_c   1.000
_cell.angle_alpha   90.00
_cell.angle_beta   90.00
_cell.angle_gamma   90.00
#
_symmetry.space_group_name_H-M   'P 1'
#
loop_
_entity.id
_entity.type
_entity.pdbx_description
1 polymer ?
#
loop_
_entity_poly.entity_id
_entity_poly.type
_entity_poly.pdbx_seq_one_letter_code
_entity_poly.pdbx_strand_id
1 'polypeptide(L)' 'MILHELCHLAEHNHSERFYRLMAQVMPQWRTIKVRLDEMANLLIEGDG' A
#
# COMPACT_ATOMS: atom_id res chain seq x y z
N MET A 1 3.66 -2.89 -0.25
CA MET A 1 2.86 -3.15 0.97
C MET A 1 2.27 -4.54 0.87
N ILE A 2 2.38 -5.42 1.87
CA ILE A 2 1.89 -6.81 1.75
C ILE A 2 0.39 -6.89 1.43
N LEU A 3 -0.44 -6.07 2.09
CA LEU A 3 -1.88 -6.03 1.83
C LEU A 3 -2.21 -5.70 0.36
N HIS A 4 -1.43 -4.82 -0.28
CA HIS A 4 -1.59 -4.48 -1.70
C HIS A 4 -1.40 -5.71 -2.59
N GLU A 5 -0.34 -6.48 -2.35
CA GLU A 5 -0.05 -7.70 -3.10
C GLU A 5 -1.10 -8.78 -2.86
N LEU A 6 -1.59 -8.92 -1.62
CA LEU A 6 -2.67 -9.85 -1.30
C LEU A 6 -3.97 -9.47 -2.01
N CYS A 7 -4.29 -8.18 -2.11
CA CYS A 7 -5.45 -7.72 -2.88
C CYS A 7 -5.34 -8.09 -4.37
N HIS A 8 -4.12 -8.12 -4.93
CA HIS A 8 -3.90 -8.53 -6.32
C HIS A 8 -4.26 -10.00 -6.60
N LEU A 9 -4.22 -10.87 -5.60
CA LEU A 9 -4.69 -12.27 -5.74
C LEU A 9 -6.20 -12.36 -6.01
N ALA A 10 -6.97 -11.38 -5.53
CA ALA A 10 -8.43 -11.35 -5.68
C ALA A 10 -8.91 -10.39 -6.79
N GLU A 11 -8.09 -9.39 -7.15
CA GLU A 11 -8.39 -8.37 -8.14
C GLU A 11 -7.08 -7.88 -8.79
N HIS A 12 -6.82 -8.28 -10.04
CA HIS A 12 -5.55 -7.97 -10.71
C HIS A 12 -5.33 -6.47 -10.95
N ASN A 13 -6.39 -5.71 -11.22
CA ASN A 13 -6.28 -4.28 -11.55
C ASN A 13 -6.56 -3.40 -10.32
N HIS A 14 -6.03 -2.16 -10.29
CA HIS A 14 -6.36 -1.17 -9.25
C HIS A 14 -7.76 -0.54 -9.46
N SER A 15 -8.78 -1.38 -9.52
CA SER A 15 -10.18 -0.98 -9.70
C SER A 15 -10.81 -0.51 -8.38
N GLU A 16 -12.05 -0.01 -8.43
CA GLU A 16 -12.79 0.35 -7.21
C GLU A 16 -12.93 -0.84 -6.24
N ARG A 17 -13.11 -2.05 -6.78
CA ARG A 17 -13.19 -3.29 -5.99
C ARG A 17 -11.87 -3.56 -5.25
N PHE A 18 -10.73 -3.32 -5.88
CA PHE A 18 -9.41 -3.42 -5.23
C PHE A 18 -9.31 -2.49 -4.02
N TYR A 19 -9.65 -1.21 -4.19
CA TYR A 19 -9.58 -0.24 -3.11
C TYR A 19 -10.58 -0.52 -1.99
N ARG A 20 -11.75 -1.08 -2.31
CA ARG A 20 -12.70 -1.56 -1.30
C ARG A 20 -12.13 -2.71 -0.47
N LEU A 21 -11.46 -3.69 -1.09
CA LEU A 21 -10.80 -4.78 -0.38
C LEU A 21 -9.72 -4.25 0.57
N MET A 22 -8.89 -3.32 0.10
CA MET A 22 -7.90 -2.66 0.96
C MET A 22 -8.57 -1.94 2.14
N ALA A 23 -9.65 -1.18 1.91
CA ALA A 23 -10.34 -0.42 2.95
C ALA A 23 -11.10 -1.31 3.96
N GLN A 24 -11.54 -2.50 3.56
CA GLN A 24 -12.17 -3.46 4.47
C GLN A 24 -11.21 -4.01 5.52
N VAL A 25 -9.96 -4.27 5.12
CA VAL A 25 -8.94 -4.84 6.03
C VAL A 25 -8.17 -3.72 6.74
N MET A 26 -7.90 -2.61 6.05
CA MET A 26 -7.12 -1.49 6.55
C MET A 26 -7.72 -0.16 6.07
N PRO A 27 -8.73 0.40 6.76
CA PRO A 27 -9.40 1.64 6.37
C PRO A 27 -8.44 2.82 6.15
N GLN A 28 -7.37 2.90 6.95
CA GLN A 28 -6.34 3.94 6.93
C GLN A 28 -5.13 3.62 6.02
N TRP A 29 -5.27 2.69 5.06
CA TRP A 29 -4.16 2.23 4.22
C TRP A 29 -3.44 3.37 3.47
N ARG A 30 -4.15 4.46 3.15
CA ARG A 30 -3.57 5.63 2.45
C ARG A 30 -2.50 6.31 3.31
N THR A 31 -2.81 6.58 4.58
CA THR A 31 -1.87 7.21 5.52
C THR A 31 -0.70 6.29 5.84
N ILE A 32 -0.95 4.99 6.00
CA ILE A 32 0.10 3.99 6.21
C ILE A 32 1.03 3.90 5.00
N LYS A 33 0.48 3.91 3.78
CA LYS A 33 1.27 3.91 2.55
C LYS A 33 2.21 5.12 2.50
N VAL A 34 1.69 6.32 2.74
CA VAL A 34 2.51 7.56 2.75
C VAL A 34 3.67 7.44 3.73
N ARG A 35 3.41 7.00 4.96
CA ARG A 35 4.47 6.83 5.97
C ARG A 35 5.52 5.79 5.57
N LEU A 36 5.09 4.68 4.96
CA LEU A 36 6.01 3.64 4.48
C LEU A 36 6.87 4.16 3.31
N ASP A 37 6.26 4.92 2.39
CA ASP A 37 6.97 5.52 1.26
C ASP A 37 7.98 6.58 1.75
N GLU A 38 7.63 7.39 2.74
CA GLU A 38 8.55 8.35 3.40
C GLU A 38 9.73 7.64 4.07
N MET A 39 9.47 6.56 4.82
CA MET A 39 10.53 5.77 5.46
C MET A 39 11.44 5.12 4.42
N ALA A 40 10.89 4.61 3.31
CA ALA A 40 11.67 4.05 2.22
C ALA A 40 12.58 5.10 1.58
N ASN A 41 12.05 6.30 1.32
CA ASN A 41 12.85 7.41 0.77
C ASN A 41 14.01 7.78 1.69
N LEU A 42 13.79 7.90 3.00
CA LEU A 42 14.85 8.20 3.96
C LEU A 42 15.96 7.13 3.99
N LEU A 43 15.59 5.86 3.85
CA LEU A 43 16.56 4.76 3.79
C LEU A 43 17.37 4.77 2.49
N ILE A 44 16.73 5.12 1.37
CA ILE A 44 17.38 5.18 0.06
C ILE A 44 18.28 6.44 -0.06
N GLU A 45 17.88 7.57 0.52
CA GLU A 45 18.64 8.82 0.50
C GLU A 45 19.82 8.82 1.50
N GLY A 46 19.76 8.01 2.56
CA GLY A 46 20.80 7.90 3.59
C GLY A 46 22.00 7.01 3.24
N ASP A 47 21.97 6.31 2.11
CA ASP A 47 23.05 5.47 1.57
C ASP A 47 23.94 6.21 0.54
N GLY A 48 23.94 7.56 0.58
CA GLY A 48 24.75 8.45 -0.26
C GLY A 48 25.95 9.06 0.47
#